data_AF-A0A6L8N2W9-F1
#
_entry.id   AF-A0A6L8N2W9-F1
#
_cell.length_a   1.000
_cell.length_b   1.000
_cell.length_c   1.000
_cell.angle_alpha   90.00
_cell.angle_beta   90.00
_cell.angle_gamma   90.00
#
_symmetry.space_group_name_H-M   'P 1'
#
loop_
_entity.id
_entity.type
_entity.pdbx_description
1 polymer ?
#
loop_
_entity_poly.entity_id
_entity_poly.type
_entity_poly.pdbx_seq_one_letter_code
_entity_poly.pdbx_strand_id
1 'polypeptide(L)'
;MSGAFTPGRYLVRNIASGLVLEVYGGVKSSGAVVQQARETGEAVQQWQIEPVPNGSGLYHFVSVSSGKRLDVADASTENGARIQQWRPNNFGAQEWVIESLVDAPGTYAVVSFVSGLLLEVADGSKEPGARVQQWEDTDGAHQQWRLEPCG
;
A
#
# COMPACT_ATOMS: atom_id res chain seq x y z
N MET A 1 -2.28 -10.46 22.84
CA MET A 1 -1.24 -9.49 22.46
C MET A 1 -1.35 -9.30 20.96
N SER A 2 -1.82 -8.14 20.49
CA SER A 2 -1.71 -7.78 19.08
C SER A 2 -0.22 -7.70 18.77
N GLY A 3 0.29 -8.67 18.01
CA GLY A 3 1.69 -8.69 17.62
C GLY A 3 2.00 -7.42 16.85
N ALA A 4 3.06 -6.71 17.25
CA ALA A 4 3.56 -5.59 16.48
C ALA A 4 3.79 -6.05 15.02
N PHE A 5 3.55 -5.13 14.08
CA PHE A 5 3.91 -5.37 12.68
C PHE A 5 5.37 -5.82 12.58
N THR A 6 5.63 -6.84 11.76
CA THR A 6 6.98 -7.33 11.49
C THR A 6 7.22 -7.29 9.98
N PRO A 7 8.43 -6.98 9.50
CA PRO A 7 8.73 -7.10 8.07
C PRO A 7 8.52 -8.54 7.58
N GLY A 8 8.05 -8.68 6.34
CA GLY A 8 7.61 -9.98 5.84
C GLY A 8 6.78 -9.85 4.57
N ARG A 9 6.20 -10.96 4.13
CA ARG A 9 5.31 -11.00 2.96
C ARG A 9 3.86 -10.90 3.42
N TYR A 10 3.09 -10.04 2.77
CA TYR A 10 1.73 -9.71 3.18
C TYR A 10 0.76 -9.61 2.01
N LEU A 11 -0.50 -9.96 2.27
CA LEU A 11 -1.64 -9.34 1.61
C LEU A 11 -1.98 -8.05 2.37
N VAL A 12 -2.25 -6.98 1.63
CA VAL A 12 -2.63 -5.68 2.20
C VAL A 12 -4.12 -5.48 1.97
N ARG A 13 -4.94 -5.75 2.99
CA ARG A 13 -6.41 -5.78 2.88
C ARG A 13 -7.03 -4.48 3.35
N ASN A 14 -7.86 -3.87 2.52
CA ASN A 14 -8.60 -2.68 2.88
C ASN A 14 -9.74 -3.01 3.87
N ILE A 15 -9.91 -2.19 4.91
CA ILE A 15 -10.92 -2.44 5.95
C ILE A 15 -12.35 -2.18 5.43
N ALA A 16 -12.58 -1.16 4.62
CA ALA A 16 -13.92 -0.83 4.13
C ALA A 16 -14.50 -1.84 3.12
N SER A 17 -13.65 -2.37 2.23
CA SER A 17 -14.09 -3.26 1.15
C SER A 17 -13.80 -4.75 1.42
N GLY A 18 -12.80 -5.06 2.25
CA GLY A 18 -12.27 -6.42 2.42
C GLY A 18 -11.46 -6.93 1.23
N LEU A 19 -11.22 -6.10 0.21
CA LEU A 19 -10.41 -6.41 -0.97
C LEU A 19 -8.91 -6.14 -0.70
N VAL A 20 -8.04 -6.71 -1.54
CA VAL A 20 -6.59 -6.65 -1.36
C VAL A 20 -5.90 -5.78 -2.40
N LEU A 21 -4.79 -5.14 -2.00
CA LEU A 21 -3.94 -4.33 -2.85
C LEU A 21 -3.27 -5.17 -3.95
N GLU A 22 -3.44 -4.78 -5.20
CA GLU A 22 -3.03 -5.55 -6.38
C GLU A 22 -2.36 -4.66 -7.43
N VAL A 23 -1.30 -5.15 -8.06
CA VAL A 23 -0.82 -4.60 -9.33
C VAL A 23 -1.73 -5.07 -10.48
N TYR A 24 -2.45 -4.14 -11.11
CA TYR A 24 -3.47 -4.44 -12.12
C TYR A 24 -2.94 -5.38 -13.22
N GLY A 25 -3.71 -6.44 -13.49
CA GLY A 25 -3.50 -7.34 -14.63
C GLY A 25 -2.14 -8.03 -14.65
N GLY A 26 -1.43 -8.08 -13.51
CA GLY A 26 -0.08 -8.62 -13.43
C GLY A 26 0.94 -7.92 -14.32
N VAL A 27 0.65 -6.69 -14.77
CA VAL A 27 1.53 -5.91 -15.62
C VAL A 27 2.83 -5.66 -14.86
N LYS A 28 3.98 -5.92 -15.49
CA LYS A 28 5.31 -5.81 -14.85
C LYS A 28 6.06 -4.52 -15.18
N SER A 29 5.52 -3.65 -16.03
CA SER A 29 6.16 -2.38 -16.36
C SER A 29 6.06 -1.38 -15.20
N SER A 30 7.06 -0.50 -15.10
CA SER A 30 6.93 0.71 -14.29
C SER A 30 5.72 1.50 -14.78
N GLY A 31 4.98 2.08 -13.84
CA GLY A 31 3.78 2.86 -14.14
C GLY A 31 2.50 2.05 -14.14
N ALA A 32 2.56 0.71 -13.98
CA ALA A 32 1.36 -0.09 -13.83
C ALA A 32 0.57 0.35 -12.60
N VAL A 33 -0.74 0.47 -12.78
CA VAL A 33 -1.67 0.95 -11.76
C VAL A 33 -1.76 -0.07 -10.62
N VAL A 34 -1.84 0.45 -9.41
CA VAL A 34 -2.22 -0.34 -8.23
C VAL A 34 -3.69 -0.08 -7.92
N GLN A 35 -4.41 -1.15 -7.65
CA GLN A 35 -5.86 -1.18 -7.43
C GLN A 35 -6.19 -2.08 -6.24
N GLN A 36 -7.46 -2.15 -5.85
CA GLN A 36 -7.96 -3.24 -5.02
C GLN A 36 -8.58 -4.36 -5.87
N ALA A 37 -8.48 -5.61 -5.44
CA ALA A 37 -9.06 -6.75 -6.13
C ALA A 37 -9.54 -7.84 -5.15
N ARG A 38 -10.34 -8.78 -5.67
CA ARG A 38 -10.68 -10.00 -4.93
C ARG A 38 -9.41 -10.80 -4.72
N GLU A 39 -9.24 -11.32 -3.51
CA GLU A 39 -8.10 -12.17 -3.20
C GLU A 39 -8.09 -13.43 -4.07
N THR A 40 -6.94 -13.68 -4.68
CA THR A 40 -6.63 -14.87 -5.48
C THR A 40 -5.45 -15.65 -4.92
N GLY A 41 -4.67 -15.03 -4.01
CA GLY A 41 -3.41 -15.58 -3.51
C GLY A 41 -2.24 -15.43 -4.48
N GLU A 42 -2.45 -14.84 -5.66
CA GLU A 42 -1.42 -14.66 -6.68
C GLU A 42 -0.34 -13.66 -6.27
N ALA A 43 0.87 -13.82 -6.82
CA ALA A 43 2.03 -12.98 -6.51
C ALA A 43 1.83 -11.48 -6.80
N VAL A 44 0.84 -11.12 -7.62
CA VAL A 44 0.47 -9.73 -7.95
C VAL A 44 -0.27 -9.01 -6.82
N GLN A 45 -0.76 -9.77 -5.84
CA GLN A 45 -1.42 -9.28 -4.62
C GLN A 45 -0.52 -9.38 -3.38
N GLN A 46 0.64 -10.01 -3.52
CA GLN A 46 1.60 -10.20 -2.43
C GLN A 46 2.65 -9.09 -2.44
N TRP A 47 2.87 -8.49 -1.28
CA TRP A 47 3.83 -7.43 -1.05
C TRP A 47 4.85 -7.87 -0.01
N GLN A 48 6.12 -7.89 -0.39
CA GLN A 48 7.22 -7.98 0.57
C GLN A 48 7.41 -6.60 1.19
N ILE A 49 7.11 -6.48 2.47
CA ILE A 49 7.33 -5.25 3.23
C ILE A 49 8.68 -5.36 3.93
N GLU A 50 9.58 -4.44 3.63
CA GLU A 50 10.97 -4.42 4.12
C GLU A 50 11.37 -3.03 4.60
N PRO A 51 12.22 -2.91 5.63
CA PRO A 51 12.68 -1.60 6.11
C PRO A 51 13.55 -0.90 5.07
N VAL A 52 13.42 0.42 4.96
CA VAL A 52 14.34 1.24 4.17
C VAL A 52 15.70 1.31 4.88
N PRO A 53 16.82 0.95 4.21
CA PRO A 53 18.15 1.06 4.81
C PRO A 53 18.44 2.49 5.27
N ASN A 54 18.81 2.66 6.54
CA ASN A 54 19.04 3.97 7.19
C ASN A 54 17.82 4.91 7.24
N GLY A 55 16.63 4.44 6.88
CA GLY A 55 15.40 5.24 6.82
C GLY A 55 14.52 5.18 8.08
N SER A 56 15.08 4.79 9.24
CA SER A 56 14.44 4.67 10.56
C SER A 56 12.91 4.83 10.59
N GLY A 57 12.18 3.73 10.43
CA GLY A 57 10.70 3.72 10.48
C GLY A 57 10.01 3.76 9.11
N LEU A 58 10.76 3.93 8.03
CA LEU A 58 10.26 3.83 6.66
C LEU A 58 10.34 2.39 6.14
N TYR A 59 9.39 2.05 5.27
CA TYR A 59 9.27 0.75 4.63
C TYR A 59 9.10 0.88 3.11
N HIS A 60 9.61 -0.11 2.39
CA HIS A 60 9.23 -0.37 1.01
C HIS A 60 8.15 -1.46 0.97
N PHE A 61 7.16 -1.28 0.10
CA PHE A 61 6.26 -2.34 -0.31
C PHE A 61 6.71 -2.86 -1.67
N VAL A 62 7.37 -4.01 -1.70
CA VAL A 62 7.93 -4.62 -2.91
C VAL A 62 6.96 -5.65 -3.47
N SER A 63 6.47 -5.44 -4.68
CA SER A 63 5.61 -6.41 -5.38
C SER A 63 6.37 -7.72 -5.60
N VAL A 64 5.84 -8.83 -5.08
CA VAL A 64 6.45 -10.16 -5.24
C VAL A 64 6.47 -10.60 -6.70
N SER A 65 5.52 -10.15 -7.52
CA SER A 65 5.44 -10.49 -8.96
C SER A 65 6.53 -9.84 -9.82
N SER A 66 7.04 -8.66 -9.43
CA SER A 66 7.85 -7.81 -10.30
C SER A 66 9.14 -7.25 -9.68
N GLY A 67 9.30 -7.32 -8.35
CA GLY A 67 10.40 -6.66 -7.63
C GLY A 67 10.34 -5.13 -7.63
N LYS A 68 9.23 -4.54 -8.11
CA LYS A 68 9.00 -3.09 -8.12
C LYS A 68 8.33 -2.63 -6.83
N ARG A 69 8.45 -1.34 -6.52
CA ARG A 69 7.94 -0.77 -5.27
C ARG A 69 6.63 -0.04 -5.49
N LEU A 70 5.77 -0.06 -4.48
CA LEU A 70 4.60 0.81 -4.35
C LEU A 70 5.07 2.27 -4.37
N ASP A 71 4.53 3.07 -5.27
CA ASP A 71 5.09 4.35 -5.67
C ASP A 71 3.97 5.38 -5.87
N VAL A 72 4.15 6.58 -5.32
CA VAL A 72 3.31 7.74 -5.61
C VAL A 72 3.74 8.32 -6.95
N ALA A 73 2.85 8.33 -7.93
CA ALA A 73 3.18 8.80 -9.27
C ALA A 73 3.72 10.23 -9.25
N ASP A 74 4.82 10.41 -9.97
CA ASP A 74 5.52 11.70 -10.13
C ASP A 74 5.95 12.36 -8.81
N ALA A 75 6.04 11.57 -7.73
CA ALA A 75 6.29 12.07 -6.36
C ALA A 75 5.33 13.21 -5.95
N SER A 76 4.10 13.17 -6.48
CA SER A 76 3.10 14.21 -6.21
C SER A 76 2.76 14.28 -4.73
N THR A 77 2.49 15.49 -4.24
CA THR A 77 1.99 15.74 -2.89
C THR A 77 0.51 16.09 -2.86
N GLU A 78 -0.19 15.96 -4.00
CA GLU A 78 -1.59 16.33 -4.14
C GLU A 78 -2.53 15.17 -3.82
N ASN A 79 -3.72 15.51 -3.33
CA ASN A 79 -4.83 14.57 -3.20
C ASN A 79 -5.18 13.95 -4.55
N GLY A 80 -5.46 12.66 -4.52
CA GLY A 80 -5.83 11.89 -5.70
C GLY A 80 -4.64 11.48 -6.55
N ALA A 81 -3.39 11.72 -6.16
CA ALA A 81 -2.25 11.18 -6.89
C ALA A 81 -2.35 9.64 -6.94
N ARG A 82 -2.19 9.07 -8.14
CA ARG A 82 -2.35 7.61 -8.31
C ARG A 82 -1.21 6.87 -7.64
N ILE A 83 -1.53 5.69 -7.13
CA ILE A 83 -0.51 4.73 -6.74
C ILE A 83 -0.21 3.79 -7.90
N GLN A 84 1.06 3.54 -8.09
CA GLN A 84 1.61 2.69 -9.14
C GLN A 84 2.67 1.76 -8.57
N GLN A 85 3.12 0.80 -9.37
CA GLN A 85 4.43 0.21 -9.14
C GLN A 85 5.49 0.95 -9.97
N TRP A 86 6.69 1.07 -9.43
CA TRP A 86 7.82 1.62 -10.17
C TRP A 86 9.12 0.91 -9.84
N ARG A 87 10.06 0.91 -10.79
CA ARG A 87 11.40 0.35 -10.55
C ARG A 87 12.00 1.01 -9.30
N PRO A 88 12.72 0.25 -8.45
CA PRO A 88 13.42 0.83 -7.31
C PRO A 88 14.26 2.03 -7.73
N ASN A 89 14.09 3.12 -7.00
CA ASN A 89 14.91 4.32 -7.13
C ASN A 89 15.22 4.85 -5.72
N ASN A 90 16.02 5.91 -5.64
CA ASN A 90 16.43 6.52 -4.37
C ASN A 90 15.62 7.80 -4.07
N PHE A 91 14.35 7.84 -4.51
CA PHE A 91 13.43 8.94 -4.23
C PHE A 91 12.37 8.50 -3.22
N GLY A 92 11.96 9.44 -2.36
CA GLY A 92 11.00 9.17 -1.28
C GLY A 92 9.61 8.72 -1.71
N ALA A 93 9.27 8.82 -3.01
CA ALA A 93 7.96 8.42 -3.54
C ALA A 93 7.64 6.93 -3.35
N GLN A 94 8.64 6.12 -2.98
CA GLN A 94 8.54 4.68 -2.75
C GLN A 94 8.62 4.30 -1.27
N GLU A 95 8.73 5.29 -0.39
CA GLU A 95 8.96 5.12 1.04
C GLU A 95 7.68 5.45 1.80
N TRP A 96 7.31 4.55 2.72
CA TRP A 96 6.03 4.61 3.41
C TRP A 96 6.23 4.43 4.91
N VAL A 97 5.49 5.18 5.72
CA VAL A 97 5.34 4.94 7.16
C VAL A 97 4.13 4.03 7.36
N ILE A 98 4.24 3.08 8.29
CA ILE A 98 3.14 2.20 8.69
C ILE A 98 2.77 2.55 10.14
N GLU A 99 1.61 3.17 10.31
CA GLU A 99 1.14 3.66 11.61
C GLU A 99 0.03 2.76 12.15
N SER A 100 0.19 2.24 13.37
CA SER A 100 -0.85 1.44 14.01
C SER A 100 -1.97 2.34 14.51
N LEU A 101 -3.22 1.98 14.22
CA LEU A 101 -4.38 2.70 14.72
C LEU A 101 -4.71 2.27 16.15
N VAL A 102 -4.75 3.23 17.08
CA VAL A 102 -4.90 2.97 18.52
C VAL A 102 -6.26 2.34 18.83
N ASP A 103 -7.32 2.83 18.19
CA ASP A 103 -8.70 2.39 18.44
C ASP A 103 -9.09 1.13 17.65
N ALA A 104 -8.20 0.63 16.79
CA ALA A 104 -8.42 -0.55 15.96
C ALA A 104 -7.16 -1.44 15.90
N PRO A 105 -6.89 -2.24 16.95
CA PRO A 105 -5.70 -3.08 17.02
C PRO A 105 -5.55 -4.01 15.81
N GLY A 106 -4.36 -4.02 15.22
CA GLY A 106 -4.06 -4.83 14.01
C GLY A 106 -4.51 -4.20 12.69
N THR A 107 -4.88 -2.92 12.72
CA THR A 107 -5.10 -2.11 11.52
C THR A 107 -4.10 -0.95 11.47
N TYR A 108 -3.81 -0.50 10.26
CA TYR A 108 -2.74 0.44 9.98
C TYR A 108 -3.19 1.51 9.00
N ALA A 109 -2.71 2.73 9.19
CA ALA A 109 -2.58 3.70 8.11
C ALA A 109 -1.23 3.49 7.42
N VAL A 110 -1.21 3.69 6.09
CA VAL A 110 0.03 3.64 5.29
C VAL A 110 0.24 5.03 4.73
N VAL A 111 1.25 5.73 5.22
CA VAL A 111 1.45 7.17 4.99
C VAL A 111 2.61 7.35 4.03
N SER A 112 2.40 8.12 2.96
CA SER A 112 3.43 8.46 1.99
C SER A 112 4.47 9.37 2.62
N PHE A 113 5.75 9.00 2.52
CA PHE A 113 6.84 9.80 3.08
C PHE A 113 6.95 11.18 2.42
N VAL A 114 6.66 11.29 1.12
CA VAL A 114 6.82 12.55 0.37
C VAL A 114 5.73 13.57 0.64
N SER A 115 4.54 13.14 1.07
CA SER A 115 3.37 14.02 1.16
C SER A 115 2.72 14.03 2.55
N GLY A 116 2.93 13.00 3.37
CA GLY A 116 2.16 12.80 4.60
C GLY A 116 0.71 12.35 4.36
N LEU A 117 0.33 12.06 3.11
CA LEU A 117 -1.02 11.61 2.74
C LEU A 117 -1.15 10.08 2.86
N LEU A 118 -2.37 9.61 3.07
CA LEU A 118 -2.68 8.20 3.33
C LEU A 118 -2.94 7.45 2.03
N LEU A 119 -2.44 6.21 1.96
CA LEU A 119 -2.84 5.22 0.97
C LEU A 119 -4.33 4.91 1.12
N GLU A 120 -5.11 5.11 0.07
CA GLU A 120 -6.55 4.90 0.10
C GLU A 120 -7.10 4.18 -1.12
N VAL A 121 -8.26 3.54 -0.93
CA VAL A 121 -9.14 3.18 -2.03
C VAL A 121 -10.01 4.39 -2.38
N ALA A 122 -9.89 4.87 -3.61
CA ALA A 122 -10.54 6.10 -4.06
C ALA A 122 -12.05 6.08 -3.81
N ASP A 123 -12.56 7.20 -3.27
CA ASP A 123 -13.99 7.45 -3.00
C ASP A 123 -14.67 6.39 -2.10
N GLY A 124 -13.87 5.61 -1.35
CA GLY A 124 -14.38 4.52 -0.53
C GLY A 124 -15.05 3.38 -1.31
N SER A 125 -14.71 3.23 -2.59
CA SER A 125 -15.29 2.19 -3.47
C SER A 125 -15.08 0.78 -2.88
N LYS A 126 -16.09 -0.08 -3.05
CA LYS A 126 -16.03 -1.49 -2.66
C LYS A 126 -15.88 -2.45 -3.85
N GLU A 127 -15.75 -1.89 -5.04
CA GLU A 127 -15.66 -2.68 -6.27
C GLU A 127 -14.24 -3.16 -6.55
N PRO A 128 -14.05 -4.41 -7.00
CA PRO A 128 -12.80 -4.86 -7.57
C PRO A 128 -12.40 -4.00 -8.77
N GLY A 129 -11.13 -3.66 -8.87
CA GLY A 129 -10.61 -2.76 -9.89
C GLY A 129 -10.67 -1.28 -9.51
N ALA A 130 -11.21 -0.94 -8.34
CA ALA A 130 -11.14 0.44 -7.88
C ALA A 130 -9.68 0.86 -7.67
N ARG A 131 -9.38 2.07 -8.14
CA ARG A 131 -8.05 2.68 -8.05
C ARG A 131 -7.64 2.90 -6.60
N VAL A 132 -6.34 2.73 -6.36
CA VAL A 132 -5.69 3.19 -5.13
C VAL A 132 -4.96 4.51 -5.40
N GLN A 133 -5.09 5.45 -4.47
CA GLN A 133 -4.53 6.79 -4.54
C GLN A 133 -3.98 7.21 -3.17
N GLN A 134 -3.37 8.40 -3.10
CA GLN A 134 -3.15 9.06 -1.82
C GLN A 134 -4.20 10.15 -1.58
N TRP A 135 -4.57 10.39 -0.32
CA TRP A 135 -5.50 11.45 0.06
C TRP A 135 -5.24 11.93 1.49
N GLU A 136 -5.76 13.10 1.84
CA GLU A 136 -5.75 13.58 3.22
C GLU A 136 -6.51 12.62 4.14
N ASP A 137 -6.14 12.61 5.42
CA ASP A 137 -6.82 11.77 6.40
C ASP A 137 -8.29 12.20 6.55
N THR A 138 -9.19 11.23 6.36
CA THR A 138 -10.65 11.41 6.47
C THR A 138 -11.26 10.58 7.60
N ASP A 139 -10.43 9.95 8.44
CA ASP A 139 -10.82 8.92 9.41
C ASP A 139 -11.60 7.75 8.78
N GLY A 140 -11.51 7.60 7.45
CA GLY A 140 -12.29 6.66 6.67
C GLY A 140 -11.71 5.26 6.67
N ALA A 141 -12.55 4.24 6.85
CA ALA A 141 -12.14 2.83 6.78
C ALA A 141 -11.51 2.41 5.42
N HIS A 142 -11.68 3.22 4.37
CA HIS A 142 -11.07 3.01 3.06
C HIS A 142 -9.60 3.46 3.00
N GLN A 143 -9.10 4.11 4.05
CA GLN A 143 -7.70 4.49 4.26
C GLN A 143 -6.99 3.59 5.28
N GLN A 144 -7.73 2.61 5.83
CA GLN A 144 -7.25 1.68 6.85
C GLN A 144 -6.98 0.31 6.22
N TRP A 145 -5.89 -0.31 6.65
CA TRP A 145 -5.40 -1.56 6.07
C TRP A 145 -5.07 -2.59 7.14
N ARG A 146 -5.34 -3.86 6.85
CA ARG A 146 -4.79 -5.00 7.58
C ARG A 146 -3.63 -5.59 6.79
N LEU A 147 -2.54 -5.87 7.48
CA LEU A 147 -1.39 -6.58 6.92
C LEU A 147 -1.50 -8.06 7.32
N GLU A 148 -1.91 -8.90 6.38
CA GLU A 148 -2.14 -10.33 6.60
C GLU A 148 -0.94 -11.14 6.08
N PRO A 149 -0.16 -11.81 6.96
CA PRO A 149 1.03 -12.54 6.54
C PRO A 149 0.70 -13.62 5.49
N CYS A 150 1.47 -13.64 4.40
CA CYS A 150 1.49 -14.76 3.47
C CYS A 150 2.36 -15.88 4.08
N GLY A 151 1.85 -17.11 4.06
CA GLY A 151 2.58 -18.32 4.52
C GLY A 151 3.80 -18.69 3.68
#